data_AF-A0A7H4PAC2-F1
#
_entry.id   AF-A0A7H4PAC2-F1
#
_cell.length_a   1.000
_cell.length_b   1.000
_cell.length_c   1.000
_cell.angle_alpha   90.00
_cell.angle_beta   90.00
_cell.angle_gamma   90.00
#
_symmetry.space_group_name_H-M   'P 1'
#
loop_
_entity.id
_entity.type
_entity.pdbx_description
1 polymer ?
#
loop_
_entity_poly.entity_id
_entity_poly.type
_entity_poly.pdbx_seq_one_letter_code
_entity_poly.pdbx_strand_id
1 'polypeptide(L)'
;MFDLPFNPDLLEQRIGRLDRIGQAHDIQIHVPYLERTAQSVLVRWYHEGLDAFEHTCPTGRTVYDSVHNELINYLAAPENTDGFDELIKACRQQHDALKAQLEQGRDRLLEIHSNGGEKAQQLAESIEEQDDDTSLIAFSMNLFDIVGINQDDRGENLIVLTPSDHMLVPDFPGLPEDGCTITFERDVALSREDAQFITWEHPLIINGLDLILSGDTGSSTISLLKNKALPVGTLLLELIYVVEAQAPKHLQLNRFLPPTPVRMLLDKTATTSPVRWSSKALTVS
;
A
#
# COMPACT_ATOMS: atom_id res chain seq x y z
N MET A 1 -8.47 26.93 -4.24
CA MET A 1 -8.92 27.13 -2.85
C MET A 1 -9.99 28.22 -2.83
N PHE A 2 -11.16 27.93 -2.23
CA PHE A 2 -12.27 28.89 -2.18
C PHE A 2 -12.12 29.93 -1.06
N ASP A 3 -11.47 29.54 0.04
CA ASP A 3 -11.02 30.40 1.14
C ASP A 3 -9.60 29.99 1.56
N LEU A 4 -8.91 30.92 2.19
CA LEU A 4 -7.64 30.70 2.88
C LEU A 4 -7.88 30.74 4.38
N PRO A 5 -7.30 29.78 5.13
CA PRO A 5 -7.31 29.81 6.58
C PRO A 5 -6.41 30.95 7.08
N PHE A 6 -6.59 31.38 8.32
CA PHE A 6 -5.75 32.43 8.90
C PHE A 6 -4.40 31.90 9.43
N ASN A 7 -4.38 30.65 9.95
CA ASN A 7 -3.14 30.01 10.41
C ASN A 7 -2.43 29.33 9.22
N PRO A 8 -1.16 29.67 8.92
CA PRO A 8 -0.36 29.01 7.87
C PRO A 8 -0.32 27.48 7.96
N ASP A 9 -0.32 26.90 9.16
CA ASP A 9 -0.28 25.43 9.30
C ASP A 9 -1.49 24.74 8.65
N LEU A 10 -2.66 25.39 8.71
CA LEU A 10 -3.87 24.86 8.10
C LEU A 10 -3.84 24.98 6.58
N LEU A 11 -3.13 25.97 6.04
CA LEU A 11 -2.90 26.08 4.59
C LEU A 11 -2.02 24.92 4.13
N GLU A 12 -0.90 24.69 4.81
CA GLU A 12 0.02 23.58 4.53
C GLU A 12 -0.71 22.22 4.64
N GLN A 13 -1.54 22.01 5.66
CA GLN A 13 -2.35 20.79 5.78
C GLN A 13 -3.34 20.60 4.63
N ARG A 14 -3.90 21.67 4.06
CA ARG A 14 -4.78 21.59 2.90
C ARG A 14 -3.98 21.19 1.64
N ILE A 15 -2.81 21.78 1.45
CA ILE A 15 -1.92 21.47 0.31
C ILE A 15 -1.35 20.06 0.44
N GLY A 16 -0.87 19.66 1.62
CA GLY A 16 -0.27 18.35 1.93
C GLY A 16 -1.22 17.16 1.89
N ARG A 17 -2.52 17.36 1.57
CA ARG A 17 -3.40 16.27 1.13
C ARG A 17 -3.09 15.84 -0.30
N LEU A 18 -2.62 16.76 -1.13
CA LEU A 18 -2.22 16.54 -2.51
C LEU A 18 -0.70 16.50 -2.63
N ASP A 19 0.04 17.38 -1.96
CA ASP A 19 1.50 17.45 -1.99
C ASP A 19 2.13 16.30 -1.21
N ARG A 20 2.17 15.14 -1.87
CA ARG A 20 2.68 13.88 -1.37
C ARG A 20 3.45 13.18 -2.49
N ILE A 21 4.46 12.42 -2.10
CA ILE A 21 5.17 11.53 -3.04
C ILE A 21 4.15 10.53 -3.61
N GLY A 22 4.23 10.27 -4.92
CA GLY A 22 3.32 9.36 -5.63
C GLY A 22 2.21 10.05 -6.43
N GLN A 23 2.18 11.39 -6.50
CA GLN A 23 1.29 12.09 -7.43
C GLN A 23 1.76 11.94 -8.88
N ALA A 24 0.80 11.87 -9.81
CA ALA A 24 1.08 11.71 -11.24
C ALA A 24 1.63 12.99 -11.91
N HIS A 25 1.27 14.17 -11.42
CA HIS A 25 1.62 15.46 -12.02
C HIS A 25 1.83 16.53 -10.96
N ASP A 26 2.51 17.61 -11.34
CA ASP A 26 2.67 18.81 -10.52
C ASP A 26 1.31 19.43 -10.17
N ILE A 27 1.20 19.95 -8.95
CA ILE A 27 -0.04 20.52 -8.41
C ILE A 27 -0.24 21.94 -8.95
N GLN A 28 -1.40 22.17 -9.56
CA GLN A 28 -1.81 23.51 -10.00
C GLN A 28 -2.78 24.14 -8.99
N ILE A 29 -2.31 25.13 -8.22
CA ILE A 29 -3.11 25.78 -7.19
C ILE A 29 -3.79 27.03 -7.78
N HIS A 30 -5.11 26.96 -7.94
CA HIS A 30 -5.92 28.13 -8.30
C HIS A 30 -6.56 28.75 -7.07
N VAL A 31 -6.31 30.03 -6.81
CA VAL A 31 -6.87 30.76 -5.65
C VAL A 31 -7.71 31.94 -6.15
N PRO A 32 -8.98 31.73 -6.57
CA PRO A 32 -9.88 32.84 -6.83
C PRO A 32 -10.24 33.54 -5.52
N TYR A 33 -10.10 34.86 -5.46
CA TYR A 33 -10.43 35.65 -4.28
C TYR A 33 -11.18 36.93 -4.68
N LEU A 34 -11.96 37.47 -3.73
CA LEU A 34 -12.66 38.75 -3.91
C LEU A 34 -11.71 39.91 -3.61
N GLU A 35 -11.68 40.90 -4.49
CA GLU A 35 -10.90 42.13 -4.31
C GLU A 35 -11.32 42.87 -3.03
N ARG A 36 -10.33 43.52 -2.37
CA ARG A 36 -10.53 44.35 -1.17
C ARG A 36 -11.20 43.62 0.00
N THR A 37 -10.87 42.34 0.17
CA THR A 37 -11.31 41.52 1.30
C THR A 37 -10.13 41.01 2.10
N ALA A 38 -10.38 40.49 3.31
CA ALA A 38 -9.36 39.80 4.11
C ALA A 38 -8.65 38.69 3.31
N GLN A 39 -9.36 38.03 2.39
CA GLN A 39 -8.77 37.01 1.52
C GLN A 39 -7.71 37.61 0.57
N SER A 40 -7.94 38.78 -0.03
CA SER A 40 -6.93 39.45 -0.86
C SER A 40 -5.65 39.82 -0.08
N VAL A 41 -5.78 40.16 1.20
CA VAL A 41 -4.64 40.42 2.10
C VAL A 41 -3.87 39.12 2.38
N LEU A 42 -4.59 38.05 2.73
CA LEU A 42 -3.97 36.73 2.99
C LEU A 42 -3.27 36.17 1.76
N VAL A 43 -3.87 36.27 0.56
CA VAL A 43 -3.24 35.81 -0.69
C VAL A 43 -1.86 36.43 -0.87
N ARG A 44 -1.77 37.76 -0.78
CA ARG A 44 -0.50 38.48 -0.94
C ARG A 44 0.49 38.12 0.16
N TRP A 45 0.05 38.07 1.41
CA TRP A 45 0.94 37.74 2.52
C TRP A 45 1.47 36.30 2.45
N TYR A 46 0.63 35.33 2.10
CA TYR A 46 1.04 33.94 1.92
C TYR A 46 1.98 33.76 0.72
N HIS A 47 1.70 34.40 -0.42
CA HIS A 47 2.52 34.25 -1.62
C HIS A 47 3.79 35.10 -1.56
N GLU A 48 3.66 36.41 -1.45
CA GLU A 48 4.77 37.36 -1.52
C GLU A 48 5.60 37.37 -0.23
N GLY A 49 4.96 37.17 0.92
CA GLY A 49 5.62 37.21 2.23
C GLY A 49 6.22 35.86 2.64
N LEU A 50 5.48 34.76 2.45
CA LEU A 50 5.85 33.43 2.97
C LEU A 50 6.17 32.38 1.91
N ASP A 51 5.91 32.64 0.63
CA ASP A 51 6.09 31.67 -0.46
C ASP A 51 5.31 30.35 -0.23
N ALA A 52 4.20 30.43 0.51
CA ALA A 52 3.54 29.26 1.10
C ALA A 52 2.59 28.49 0.15
N PHE A 53 2.46 28.95 -1.11
CA PHE A 53 1.70 28.21 -2.13
C PHE A 53 2.60 27.32 -3.00
N GLU A 54 3.82 27.77 -3.26
CA GLU A 54 4.75 27.09 -4.17
C GLU A 54 5.73 26.20 -3.42
N HIS A 55 5.99 26.50 -2.15
CA HIS A 55 6.95 25.80 -1.32
C HIS A 55 6.36 25.48 0.06
N THR A 56 6.73 24.31 0.60
CA THR A 56 6.49 23.98 2.00
C THR A 56 7.11 25.06 2.89
N CYS A 57 6.30 25.67 3.76
CA CYS A 57 6.71 26.82 4.56
C CYS A 57 6.87 26.49 6.06
N PRO A 58 8.01 25.91 6.49
CA PRO A 58 8.23 25.54 7.90
C PRO A 58 8.37 26.76 8.82
N THR A 59 8.54 27.97 8.27
CA THR A 59 8.72 29.21 9.02
C THR A 59 7.42 30.00 9.19
N GLY A 60 6.34 29.58 8.53
CA GLY A 60 5.09 30.34 8.45
C GLY A 60 4.51 30.67 9.81
N ARG A 61 4.51 29.72 10.75
CA ARG A 61 4.01 29.93 12.11
C ARG A 61 4.82 30.94 12.91
N THR A 62 6.14 30.88 12.85
CA THR A 62 7.03 31.80 13.57
C THR A 62 6.86 33.23 13.07
N VAL A 63 6.80 33.42 11.74
CA VAL A 63 6.56 34.74 11.15
C VAL A 63 5.16 35.22 11.54
N TYR A 64 4.14 34.38 11.37
CA TYR A 64 2.76 34.65 11.77
C TYR A 64 2.63 35.16 13.20
N ASP A 65 3.20 34.44 14.18
CA ASP A 65 3.09 34.81 15.59
C ASP A 65 3.80 36.16 15.87
N SER A 66 4.86 36.49 15.12
CA SER A 66 5.59 37.76 15.27
C SER A 66 4.86 38.97 14.67
N VAL A 67 4.12 38.78 13.57
CA VAL A 67 3.39 39.87 12.89
C VAL A 67 1.87 39.83 13.15
N HIS A 68 1.40 38.91 13.99
CA HIS A 68 -0.02 38.59 14.17
C HIS A 68 -0.90 39.83 14.39
N ASN A 69 -0.52 40.68 15.35
CA ASN A 69 -1.32 41.86 15.71
C ASN A 69 -1.39 42.88 14.57
N GLU A 70 -0.30 43.07 13.84
CA GLU A 70 -0.25 43.99 12.70
C GLU A 70 -1.07 43.43 11.53
N LEU A 71 -0.91 42.13 11.23
CA LEU A 71 -1.65 41.45 10.18
C LEU A 71 -3.17 41.46 10.43
N ILE A 72 -3.62 41.27 11.68
CA ILE A 72 -5.05 41.35 12.03
C ILE A 72 -5.65 42.71 11.65
N ASN A 73 -4.91 43.81 11.83
CA ASN A 73 -5.43 45.15 11.51
C ASN A 73 -5.71 45.30 10.01
N TYR A 74 -4.82 44.78 9.16
CA TYR A 74 -5.02 44.76 7.71
C TYR A 74 -6.16 43.81 7.29
N LEU A 75 -6.38 42.71 8.03
CA LEU A 75 -7.53 41.82 7.77
C LEU A 75 -8.86 42.45 8.18
N ALA A 76 -8.88 43.21 9.27
CA ALA A 76 -10.08 43.90 9.76
C ALA A 76 -10.45 45.12 8.90
N ALA A 77 -9.45 45.79 8.31
CA ALA A 77 -9.61 46.96 7.45
C ALA A 77 -8.83 46.80 6.12
N PRO A 78 -9.26 45.89 5.21
CA PRO A 78 -8.52 45.55 3.99
C PRO A 78 -8.44 46.69 2.95
N GLU A 79 -9.20 47.77 3.15
CA GLU A 79 -9.11 48.97 2.31
C GLU A 79 -7.92 49.87 2.68
N ASN A 80 -7.35 49.70 3.88
CA ASN A 80 -6.16 50.42 4.31
C ASN A 80 -4.91 49.66 3.85
N THR A 81 -4.32 50.10 2.74
CA THR A 81 -3.11 49.49 2.17
C THR A 81 -1.82 50.17 2.62
N ASP A 82 -1.91 51.26 3.39
CA ASP A 82 -0.74 52.04 3.79
C ASP A 82 0.17 51.19 4.69
N GLY A 83 1.42 51.00 4.29
CA GLY A 83 2.40 50.20 5.02
C GLY A 83 2.31 48.68 4.82
N PHE A 84 1.29 48.18 4.10
CA PHE A 84 1.12 46.72 3.91
C PHE A 84 2.25 46.11 3.07
N ASP A 85 2.72 46.80 2.03
CA ASP A 85 3.84 46.34 1.20
C ASP A 85 5.16 46.30 1.99
N GLU A 86 5.33 47.16 2.99
CA GLU A 86 6.48 47.15 3.88
C GLU A 86 6.41 45.96 4.83
N LEU A 87 5.23 45.65 5.36
CA LEU A 87 4.98 44.45 6.16
C LEU A 87 5.30 43.17 5.36
N ILE A 88 4.85 43.07 4.10
CA ILE A 88 5.15 41.92 3.23
C ILE A 88 6.66 41.77 3.04
N LYS A 89 7.37 42.86 2.73
CA LYS A 89 8.84 42.82 2.56
C LYS A 89 9.55 42.39 3.84
N ALA A 90 9.11 42.88 4.99
CA ALA A 90 9.65 42.48 6.29
C ALA A 90 9.41 40.99 6.55
N CYS A 91 8.20 40.48 6.28
CA CYS A 91 7.88 39.07 6.39
C CYS A 91 8.75 38.21 5.47
N ARG A 92 8.95 38.63 4.22
CA ARG A 92 9.80 37.93 3.26
C ARG A 92 11.25 37.86 3.73
N GLN A 93 11.78 38.97 4.22
CA GLN A 93 13.14 39.01 4.76
C GLN A 93 13.30 38.07 5.97
N GLN A 94 12.31 38.03 6.87
CA GLN A 94 12.31 37.13 8.01
C GLN A 94 12.18 35.65 7.58
N HIS A 95 11.30 35.37 6.61
CA HIS A 95 11.14 34.03 6.02
C HIS A 95 12.45 33.53 5.41
N ASP A 96 13.09 34.32 4.55
CA ASP A 96 14.33 33.93 3.87
C ASP A 96 15.49 33.73 4.87
N ALA A 97 15.57 34.58 5.90
CA ALA A 97 16.58 34.44 6.95
C ALA A 97 16.38 33.15 7.79
N LEU A 98 15.15 32.86 8.21
CA LEU A 98 14.82 31.65 8.94
C LEU A 98 15.04 30.39 8.10
N LYS A 99 14.65 30.43 6.82
CA LYS A 99 14.88 29.33 5.87
C LYS A 99 16.38 29.04 5.72
N ALA A 100 17.20 30.07 5.57
CA ALA A 100 18.66 29.91 5.50
C ALA A 100 19.25 29.34 6.79
N GLN A 101 18.74 29.74 7.96
CA GLN A 101 19.17 29.20 9.25
C GLN A 101 18.82 27.71 9.39
N LEU A 102 17.62 27.31 8.96
CA LEU A 102 17.21 25.90 8.97
C LEU A 102 18.10 25.06 8.06
N GLU A 103 18.39 25.52 6.83
CA GLU A 103 19.28 24.85 5.89
C GLU A 103 20.71 24.68 6.44
N GLN A 104 21.22 25.65 7.19
CA GLN A 104 22.52 25.55 7.87
C GLN A 104 22.49 24.61 9.07
N GLY A 105 21.32 24.41 9.68
CA GLY A 105 21.11 23.49 10.79
C GLY A 105 20.89 22.03 10.39
N ARG A 106 20.80 21.73 9.08
CA ARG A 106 20.55 20.37 8.58
C ARG A 106 21.75 19.46 8.83
N ASP A 107 21.50 18.35 9.50
CA ASP A 107 22.45 17.24 9.55
C ASP A 107 22.35 16.40 8.28
N ARG A 108 23.14 16.76 7.28
CA ARG A 108 23.15 16.07 5.97
C ARG A 108 23.57 14.61 6.08
N LEU A 109 24.42 14.26 7.04
CA LEU A 109 24.83 12.86 7.21
C LEU A 109 23.68 12.03 7.76
N LEU A 110 22.93 12.58 8.71
CA LEU A 110 21.72 11.96 9.21
C LEU A 110 20.69 11.79 8.09
N GLU A 111 20.45 12.82 7.27
CA GLU A 111 19.49 12.74 6.16
C GLU A 111 19.86 11.68 5.12
N ILE A 112 21.14 11.63 4.69
CA ILE A 112 21.64 10.62 3.75
C ILE A 112 21.52 9.22 4.35
N HIS A 113 21.86 9.06 5.63
CA HIS A 113 21.74 7.77 6.29
C HIS A 113 20.28 7.35 6.46
N SER A 114 19.39 8.29 6.79
CA SER A 114 17.96 8.04 7.04
C SER A 114 17.18 7.69 5.79
N ASN A 115 17.52 8.27 4.63
CA ASN A 115 16.83 7.95 3.37
C ASN A 115 17.32 6.65 2.72
N GLY A 116 18.48 6.11 3.15
CA GLY A 116 19.06 4.85 2.66
C GLY A 116 19.68 4.91 1.25
N GLY A 117 19.51 6.03 0.54
CA GLY A 117 20.07 6.30 -0.78
C GLY A 117 19.69 5.28 -1.84
N GLU A 118 20.61 5.02 -2.76
CA GLU A 118 20.41 4.14 -3.92
C GLU A 118 20.01 2.70 -3.52
N LYS A 119 20.48 2.21 -2.37
CA LYS A 119 20.12 0.87 -1.89
C LYS A 119 18.65 0.75 -1.52
N ALA A 120 18.07 1.79 -0.92
CA ALA A 120 16.66 1.81 -0.59
C ALA A 120 15.80 1.89 -1.86
N GLN A 121 16.24 2.64 -2.86
CA GLN A 121 15.58 2.72 -4.15
C GLN A 121 15.57 1.36 -4.88
N GLN A 122 16.72 0.67 -4.95
CA GLN A 122 16.79 -0.68 -5.54
C GLN A 122 15.89 -1.69 -4.83
N LEU A 123 15.78 -1.58 -3.50
CA LEU A 123 14.87 -2.41 -2.72
C LEU A 123 13.39 -2.09 -3.06
N ALA A 124 13.05 -0.82 -3.22
CA ALA A 124 11.70 -0.41 -3.62
C ALA A 124 11.34 -0.98 -5.01
N GLU A 125 12.23 -0.83 -5.99
CA GLU A 125 12.06 -1.40 -7.34
C GLU A 125 11.89 -2.93 -7.30
N SER A 126 12.65 -3.62 -6.44
CA SER A 126 12.52 -5.08 -6.25
C SER A 126 11.19 -5.51 -5.63
N ILE A 127 10.54 -4.63 -4.86
CA ILE A 127 9.21 -4.88 -4.28
C ILE A 127 8.14 -4.60 -5.34
N GLU A 128 8.28 -3.53 -6.11
CA GLU A 128 7.38 -3.21 -7.23
C GLU A 128 7.32 -4.35 -8.26
N GLU A 129 8.47 -4.96 -8.60
CA GLU A 129 8.50 -6.12 -9.50
C GLU A 129 7.75 -7.36 -8.95
N GLN A 130 7.60 -7.48 -7.63
CA GLN A 130 6.84 -8.58 -7.00
C GLN A 130 5.33 -8.34 -7.02
N ASP A 131 4.88 -7.09 -7.11
CA ASP A 131 3.44 -6.75 -7.15
C ASP A 131 2.78 -7.28 -8.45
N ASP A 132 3.55 -7.47 -9.54
CA ASP A 132 3.08 -8.02 -10.82
C ASP A 132 2.87 -9.55 -10.81
N ASP A 133 3.08 -10.24 -9.68
CA ASP A 133 2.93 -11.68 -9.60
C ASP A 133 1.46 -12.14 -9.62
N THR A 134 1.01 -12.53 -10.81
CA THR A 134 -0.32 -13.13 -11.05
C THR A 134 -0.57 -14.45 -10.29
N SER A 135 0.47 -15.09 -9.74
CA SER A 135 0.33 -16.34 -9.00
C SER A 135 -0.50 -16.17 -7.73
N LEU A 136 -0.37 -15.02 -7.05
CA LEU A 136 -1.16 -14.69 -5.86
C LEU A 136 -2.64 -14.60 -6.19
N ILE A 137 -3.00 -13.93 -7.30
CA ILE A 137 -4.39 -13.76 -7.72
C ILE A 137 -5.01 -15.14 -7.97
N ALA A 138 -4.38 -15.94 -8.83
CA ALA A 138 -4.87 -17.28 -9.17
C ALA A 138 -4.97 -18.19 -7.93
N PHE A 139 -3.98 -18.10 -7.03
CA PHE A 139 -4.00 -18.84 -5.76
C PHE A 139 -5.16 -18.42 -4.87
N SER A 140 -5.34 -17.11 -4.67
CA SER A 140 -6.37 -16.55 -3.79
C SER A 140 -7.77 -16.89 -4.27
N MET A 141 -8.04 -16.76 -5.57
CA MET A 141 -9.34 -17.12 -6.16
C MET A 141 -9.67 -18.60 -5.93
N ASN A 142 -8.69 -19.48 -6.13
CA ASN A 142 -8.85 -20.92 -5.90
C ASN A 142 -9.03 -21.25 -4.42
N LEU A 143 -8.27 -20.60 -3.54
CA LEU A 143 -8.42 -20.75 -2.09
C LEU A 143 -9.84 -20.37 -1.64
N PHE A 144 -10.35 -19.21 -2.08
CA PHE A 144 -11.68 -18.74 -1.73
C PHE A 144 -12.78 -19.66 -2.28
N ASP A 145 -12.63 -20.16 -3.52
CA ASP A 145 -13.57 -21.11 -4.11
C ASP A 145 -13.62 -22.44 -3.32
N ILE A 146 -12.47 -23.00 -2.95
CA ILE A 146 -12.37 -24.21 -2.12
C ILE A 146 -13.02 -24.01 -0.75
N VAL A 147 -12.80 -22.84 -0.12
CA VAL A 147 -13.41 -22.50 1.16
C VAL A 147 -14.93 -22.28 1.02
N GLY A 148 -15.42 -21.99 -0.18
CA GLY A 148 -16.82 -21.70 -0.46
C GLY A 148 -17.18 -20.23 -0.26
N ILE A 149 -16.25 -19.29 -0.45
CA ILE A 149 -16.51 -17.85 -0.39
C ILE A 149 -16.96 -17.39 -1.79
N ASN A 150 -18.07 -16.66 -1.85
CA ASN A 150 -18.56 -16.10 -3.11
C ASN A 150 -17.66 -14.94 -3.56
N GLN A 151 -17.39 -14.88 -4.86
CA GLN A 151 -16.48 -13.90 -5.47
C GLN A 151 -17.22 -13.18 -6.60
N ASP A 152 -17.59 -11.91 -6.37
CA ASP A 152 -18.31 -11.08 -7.34
C ASP A 152 -17.37 -9.99 -7.89
N ASP A 153 -17.00 -10.13 -9.17
CA ASP A 153 -16.14 -9.17 -9.89
C ASP A 153 -16.95 -7.91 -10.23
N ARG A 154 -16.57 -6.78 -9.61
CA ARG A 154 -17.23 -5.48 -9.81
C ARG A 154 -16.61 -4.68 -10.96
N GLY A 155 -15.57 -5.19 -11.61
CA GLY A 155 -14.72 -4.44 -12.52
C GLY A 155 -13.72 -3.55 -11.77
N GLU A 156 -12.89 -2.81 -12.51
CA GLU A 156 -11.85 -1.93 -11.94
C GLU A 156 -10.89 -2.63 -10.97
N ASN A 157 -10.64 -3.93 -11.19
CA ASN A 157 -9.79 -4.77 -10.34
C ASN A 157 -10.26 -4.84 -8.86
N LEU A 158 -11.59 -4.78 -8.67
CA LEU A 158 -12.27 -4.95 -7.39
C LEU A 158 -13.11 -6.22 -7.37
N ILE A 159 -12.97 -7.00 -6.31
CA ILE A 159 -13.75 -8.22 -6.08
C ILE A 159 -14.43 -8.12 -4.72
N VAL A 160 -15.73 -8.40 -4.69
CA VAL A 160 -16.49 -8.47 -3.44
C VAL A 160 -16.53 -9.92 -2.98
N LEU A 161 -15.99 -10.16 -1.78
CA LEU A 161 -16.04 -11.44 -1.10
C LEU A 161 -17.23 -11.46 -0.16
N THR A 162 -18.12 -12.45 -0.30
CA THR A 162 -19.24 -12.66 0.63
C THR A 162 -19.28 -14.10 1.14
N PRO A 163 -19.63 -14.31 2.43
CA PRO A 163 -19.88 -15.65 2.95
C PRO A 163 -20.96 -16.39 2.14
N SER A 164 -20.93 -17.72 2.21
CA SER A 164 -21.95 -18.56 1.55
C SER A 164 -22.44 -19.68 2.48
N ASP A 165 -23.61 -20.23 2.15
CA ASP A 165 -24.21 -21.34 2.92
C ASP A 165 -23.42 -22.65 2.86
N HIS A 166 -22.45 -22.77 1.93
CA HIS A 166 -21.66 -23.99 1.71
C HIS A 166 -20.19 -23.83 2.11
N MET A 167 -19.87 -22.83 2.92
CA MET A 167 -18.53 -22.63 3.43
C MET A 167 -18.01 -23.84 4.24
N LEU A 168 -16.72 -24.15 4.09
CA LEU A 168 -16.06 -25.22 4.83
C LEU A 168 -16.04 -24.98 6.35
N VAL A 169 -16.02 -23.72 6.76
CA VAL A 169 -16.04 -23.28 8.15
C VAL A 169 -17.19 -22.31 8.37
N PRO A 170 -17.84 -22.33 9.56
CA PRO A 170 -18.92 -21.39 9.88
C PRO A 170 -18.50 -19.92 9.77
N ASP A 171 -17.28 -19.61 10.24
CA ASP A 171 -16.73 -18.26 10.25
C ASP A 171 -15.31 -18.29 9.67
N PHE A 172 -15.04 -17.49 8.63
CA PHE A 172 -13.70 -17.35 8.06
C PHE A 172 -12.96 -16.16 8.68
N PRO A 173 -11.82 -16.37 9.38
CA PRO A 173 -11.15 -15.28 10.07
C PRO A 173 -10.68 -14.15 9.14
N GLY A 174 -11.26 -12.97 9.33
CA GLY A 174 -10.97 -11.77 8.54
C GLY A 174 -12.02 -11.43 7.49
N LEU A 175 -13.00 -12.31 7.24
CA LEU A 175 -14.15 -12.02 6.37
C LEU A 175 -15.34 -11.55 7.22
N PRO A 176 -15.83 -10.31 7.05
CA PRO A 176 -17.05 -9.84 7.71
C PRO A 176 -18.31 -10.58 7.20
N GLU A 177 -19.37 -10.63 8.01
CA GLU A 177 -20.67 -11.20 7.60
C GLU A 177 -21.28 -10.48 6.39
N ASP A 178 -21.17 -9.15 6.35
CA ASP A 178 -21.62 -8.32 5.22
C ASP A 178 -20.68 -8.41 3.98
N GLY A 179 -19.60 -9.17 4.09
CA GLY A 179 -18.55 -9.27 3.08
C GLY A 179 -17.54 -8.14 3.13
N CYS A 180 -16.56 -8.18 2.22
CA CYS A 180 -15.59 -7.10 2.03
C CYS A 180 -15.20 -6.96 0.56
N THR A 181 -14.75 -5.76 0.20
CA THR A 181 -14.16 -5.50 -1.12
C THR A 181 -12.65 -5.68 -1.02
N ILE A 182 -12.07 -6.37 -2.00
CA ILE A 182 -10.64 -6.62 -2.09
C ILE A 182 -10.09 -6.14 -3.43
N THR A 183 -8.79 -5.83 -3.46
CA THR A 183 -8.03 -5.57 -4.68
C THR A 183 -6.62 -6.14 -4.54
N PHE A 184 -6.03 -6.52 -5.68
CA PHE A 184 -4.63 -6.95 -5.77
C PHE A 184 -3.73 -5.83 -6.32
N GLU A 185 -4.29 -4.69 -6.68
CA GLU A 185 -3.55 -3.56 -7.23
C GLU A 185 -3.32 -2.49 -6.17
N ARG A 186 -2.05 -2.13 -5.97
CA ARG A 186 -1.65 -1.13 -4.99
C ARG A 186 -2.24 0.24 -5.29
N ASP A 187 -2.25 0.67 -6.55
CA ASP A 187 -2.78 1.96 -6.97
C ASP A 187 -4.28 2.08 -6.72
N VAL A 188 -5.03 1.00 -6.97
CA VAL A 188 -6.46 0.93 -6.66
C VAL A 188 -6.67 1.03 -5.15
N ALA A 189 -5.92 0.27 -4.35
CA ALA A 189 -6.01 0.33 -2.88
C ALA A 189 -5.70 1.72 -2.30
N LEU A 190 -4.71 2.45 -2.87
CA LEU A 190 -4.39 3.81 -2.46
C LEU A 190 -5.51 4.81 -2.77
N SER A 191 -6.28 4.56 -3.84
CA SER A 191 -7.43 5.40 -4.22
C SER A 191 -8.73 5.02 -3.51
N ARG A 192 -8.85 3.77 -3.05
CA ARG A 192 -10.04 3.16 -2.45
C ARG A 192 -9.71 2.59 -1.07
N GLU A 193 -9.78 3.45 -0.05
CA GLU A 193 -9.56 3.05 1.36
C GLU A 193 -10.60 2.01 1.86
N ASP A 194 -11.73 1.87 1.16
CA ASP A 194 -12.77 0.87 1.45
C ASP A 194 -12.42 -0.55 0.96
N ALA A 195 -11.39 -0.70 0.11
CA ALA A 195 -10.93 -1.98 -0.41
C ALA A 195 -9.69 -2.49 0.36
N GLN A 196 -9.66 -3.79 0.65
CA GLN A 196 -8.50 -4.42 1.28
C GLN A 196 -7.46 -4.79 0.22
N PHE A 197 -6.21 -4.35 0.41
CA PHE A 197 -5.09 -4.72 -0.46
C PHE A 197 -4.58 -6.12 -0.11
N ILE A 198 -4.71 -7.06 -1.05
CA ILE A 198 -4.36 -8.46 -0.84
C ILE A 198 -2.91 -8.71 -1.26
N THR A 199 -2.12 -9.20 -0.31
CA THR A 199 -0.75 -9.69 -0.50
C THR A 199 -0.61 -11.09 0.11
N TRP A 200 0.54 -11.74 -0.09
CA TRP A 200 0.87 -13.01 0.60
C TRP A 200 0.84 -12.89 2.13
N GLU A 201 1.03 -11.68 2.67
CA GLU A 201 1.04 -11.41 4.11
C GLU A 201 -0.35 -11.04 4.65
N HIS A 202 -1.36 -10.91 3.78
CA HIS A 202 -2.69 -10.51 4.20
C HIS A 202 -3.32 -11.58 5.11
N PRO A 203 -4.00 -11.20 6.22
CA PRO A 203 -4.60 -12.17 7.14
C PRO A 203 -5.54 -13.17 6.48
N LEU A 204 -6.34 -12.76 5.48
CA LEU A 204 -7.21 -13.68 4.73
C LEU A 204 -6.43 -14.82 4.06
N ILE A 205 -5.26 -14.53 3.51
CA ILE A 205 -4.42 -15.51 2.82
C ILE A 205 -3.73 -16.42 3.83
N ILE A 206 -3.13 -15.85 4.88
CA ILE A 206 -2.46 -16.62 5.94
C ILE A 206 -3.45 -17.54 6.66
N ASN A 207 -4.63 -17.04 7.02
CA ASN A 207 -5.64 -17.81 7.73
C ASN A 207 -6.24 -18.91 6.83
N GLY A 208 -6.45 -18.63 5.55
CA GLY A 208 -6.88 -19.65 4.60
C GLY A 208 -5.82 -20.73 4.37
N LEU A 209 -4.54 -20.34 4.28
CA LEU A 209 -3.43 -21.30 4.24
C LEU A 209 -3.39 -22.18 5.50
N ASP A 210 -3.48 -21.57 6.68
CA ASP A 210 -3.48 -22.29 7.95
C ASP A 210 -4.65 -23.26 8.05
N LEU A 211 -5.86 -22.85 7.62
CA LEU A 211 -7.05 -23.69 7.59
C LEU A 211 -6.84 -24.96 6.75
N ILE A 212 -6.26 -24.82 5.55
CA ILE A 212 -6.04 -25.94 4.64
C ILE A 212 -4.87 -26.81 5.11
N LEU A 213 -3.76 -26.21 5.53
CA LEU A 213 -2.53 -26.92 5.90
C LEU A 213 -2.61 -27.59 7.28
N SER A 214 -3.41 -27.05 8.20
CA SER A 214 -3.66 -27.68 9.51
C SER A 214 -4.70 -28.79 9.44
N GLY A 215 -5.52 -28.81 8.40
CA GLY A 215 -6.52 -29.85 8.15
C GLY A 215 -5.95 -31.10 7.47
N ASP A 216 -6.81 -32.10 7.30
CA ASP A 216 -6.53 -33.33 6.54
C ASP A 216 -7.20 -33.32 5.14
N THR A 217 -7.90 -32.24 4.80
CA THR A 217 -8.57 -32.07 3.51
C THR A 217 -7.53 -32.01 2.39
N GLY A 218 -7.73 -32.84 1.35
CA GLY A 218 -6.76 -32.96 0.24
C GLY A 218 -5.56 -33.87 0.53
N SER A 219 -5.49 -34.51 1.71
CA SER A 219 -4.39 -35.43 2.06
C SER A 219 -4.41 -36.77 1.30
N SER A 220 -5.58 -37.20 0.83
CA SER A 220 -5.73 -38.44 0.06
C SER A 220 -6.79 -38.31 -1.03
N THR A 221 -6.47 -38.77 -2.23
CA THR A 221 -7.38 -38.78 -3.38
C THR A 221 -7.01 -39.90 -4.35
N ILE A 222 -7.95 -40.27 -5.23
CA ILE A 222 -7.72 -41.21 -6.32
C ILE A 222 -8.14 -40.56 -7.63
N SER A 223 -7.28 -40.63 -8.65
CA SER A 223 -7.57 -40.10 -9.98
C SER A 223 -7.26 -41.14 -11.06
N LEU A 224 -7.93 -41.03 -12.21
CA LEU A 224 -7.85 -41.94 -13.33
C LEU A 224 -7.15 -41.27 -14.51
N LEU A 225 -5.93 -41.70 -14.83
CA LEU A 225 -5.18 -41.19 -15.98
C LEU A 225 -5.55 -41.96 -17.27
N LYS A 226 -6.27 -41.32 -18.18
CA LYS A 226 -6.56 -41.87 -19.51
C LYS A 226 -5.40 -41.60 -20.47
N ASN A 227 -4.48 -42.56 -20.59
CA ASN A 227 -3.35 -42.45 -21.52
C ASN A 227 -3.14 -43.74 -22.33
N LYS A 228 -3.22 -43.65 -23.67
CA LYS A 228 -3.03 -44.79 -24.59
C LYS A 228 -1.59 -45.29 -24.64
N ALA A 229 -0.63 -44.48 -24.19
CA ALA A 229 0.79 -44.83 -24.20
C ALA A 229 1.22 -45.66 -22.97
N LEU A 230 0.34 -45.83 -21.97
CA LEU A 230 0.64 -46.59 -20.75
C LEU A 230 -0.04 -47.98 -20.77
N PRO A 231 0.62 -49.02 -20.23
CA PRO A 231 -0.01 -50.32 -20.03
C PRO A 231 -1.28 -50.23 -19.18
N VAL A 232 -2.24 -51.10 -19.47
CA VAL A 232 -3.46 -51.22 -18.66
C VAL A 232 -3.10 -51.70 -17.25
N GLY A 233 -3.67 -51.07 -16.23
CA GLY A 233 -3.42 -51.41 -14.83
C GLY A 233 -2.11 -50.85 -14.27
N THR A 234 -1.48 -49.89 -14.95
CA THR A 234 -0.38 -49.12 -14.36
C THR A 234 -0.87 -48.38 -13.11
N LEU A 235 -0.16 -48.60 -12.00
CA LEU A 235 -0.37 -47.88 -10.75
C LEU A 235 0.75 -46.87 -10.57
N LEU A 236 0.36 -45.63 -10.31
CA LEU A 236 1.23 -44.54 -9.91
C LEU A 236 0.78 -44.08 -8.53
N LEU A 237 1.74 -43.89 -7.62
CA LEU A 237 1.50 -43.38 -6.29
C LEU A 237 2.24 -42.06 -6.13
N GLU A 238 1.47 -40.99 -5.95
CA GLU A 238 1.99 -39.67 -5.65
C GLU A 238 1.99 -39.45 -4.13
N LEU A 239 3.17 -39.17 -3.58
CA LEU A 239 3.39 -38.90 -2.17
C LEU A 239 3.96 -37.49 -2.03
N ILE A 240 3.37 -36.70 -1.15
CA ILE A 240 3.86 -35.36 -0.80
C ILE A 240 4.29 -35.42 0.66
N TYR A 241 5.60 -35.52 0.89
CA TYR A 241 6.18 -35.41 2.23
C TYR A 241 6.34 -33.95 2.59
N VAL A 242 6.34 -33.62 3.88
CA VAL A 242 6.65 -32.27 4.36
C VAL A 242 7.84 -32.37 5.31
N VAL A 243 8.90 -31.62 5.02
CA VAL A 243 10.04 -31.48 5.91
C VAL A 243 9.78 -30.28 6.82
N GLU A 244 9.67 -30.54 8.12
CA GLU A 244 9.38 -29.52 9.12
C GLU A 244 10.40 -29.55 10.27
N ALA A 245 10.63 -28.38 10.86
CA ALA A 245 11.43 -28.22 12.06
C ALA A 245 10.57 -27.65 13.19
N GLN A 246 10.58 -28.31 14.35
CA GLN A 246 9.88 -27.85 15.54
C GLN A 246 10.76 -26.85 16.29
N ALA A 247 10.46 -25.57 16.14
CA ALA A 247 11.25 -24.50 16.76
C ALA A 247 10.42 -23.24 17.06
N PRO A 248 10.79 -22.48 18.11
CA PRO A 248 10.16 -21.20 18.40
C PRO A 248 10.29 -20.18 17.25
N LYS A 249 9.23 -19.42 16.97
CA LYS A 249 9.18 -18.41 15.88
C LYS A 249 10.33 -17.39 15.92
N HIS A 250 10.82 -17.03 17.11
CA HIS A 250 11.91 -16.06 17.27
C HIS A 250 13.26 -16.54 16.70
N LEU A 251 13.43 -17.85 16.43
CA LEU A 251 14.62 -18.39 15.78
C LEU A 251 14.63 -18.22 14.25
N GLN A 252 13.53 -17.75 13.65
CA GLN A 252 13.42 -17.44 12.21
C GLN A 252 13.84 -18.58 11.26
N LEU A 253 13.64 -19.84 11.67
CA LEU A 253 14.02 -21.01 10.86
C LEU A 253 13.34 -21.04 9.48
N ASN A 254 12.13 -20.48 9.36
CA ASN A 254 11.40 -20.36 8.10
C ASN A 254 12.14 -19.57 7.02
N ARG A 255 13.16 -18.77 7.38
CA ARG A 255 14.02 -18.09 6.40
C ARG A 255 14.92 -19.04 5.61
N PHE A 256 15.21 -20.23 6.16
CA PHE A 256 16.14 -21.19 5.59
C PHE A 256 15.50 -22.54 5.30
N LEU A 257 14.58 -22.98 6.17
CA LEU A 257 13.85 -24.24 6.03
C LEU A 257 12.41 -24.07 6.52
N PRO A 258 11.54 -23.40 5.73
CA PRO A 258 10.10 -23.43 5.98
C PRO A 258 9.56 -24.85 5.78
N PRO A 259 8.31 -25.17 6.20
CA PRO A 259 7.64 -26.41 5.85
C PRO A 259 7.71 -26.66 4.34
N THR A 260 8.61 -27.53 3.92
CA THR A 260 9.00 -27.66 2.50
C THR A 260 8.45 -28.97 1.97
N PRO A 261 7.55 -28.96 0.97
CA PRO A 261 7.00 -30.16 0.40
C PRO A 261 8.04 -30.88 -0.47
N VAL A 262 8.16 -32.20 -0.29
CA VAL A 262 8.99 -33.09 -1.09
C VAL A 262 8.08 -34.09 -1.79
N ARG A 263 7.84 -33.84 -3.08
CA ARG A 263 7.00 -34.67 -3.93
C ARG A 263 7.78 -35.89 -4.46
N MET A 264 7.19 -37.08 -4.32
CA MET A 264 7.71 -38.32 -4.89
C MET A 264 6.61 -39.01 -5.69
N LEU A 265 6.91 -39.37 -6.95
CA LEU A 265 6.03 -40.17 -7.79
C LEU A 265 6.65 -41.55 -7.99
N LEU A 266 6.00 -42.57 -7.42
CA LEU A 266 6.47 -43.94 -7.39
C LEU A 266 5.66 -44.81 -8.35
N ASP A 267 6.35 -45.75 -8.99
CA ASP A 267 5.72 -46.87 -9.69
C ASP A 267 5.67 -48.12 -8.81
N LYS A 268 5.16 -49.23 -9.36
CA LYS A 268 5.05 -50.51 -8.65
C LYS A 268 6.39 -51.08 -8.14
N THR A 269 7.52 -50.61 -8.67
CA THR A 269 8.87 -51.04 -8.27
C THR A 269 9.48 -50.16 -7.20
N ALA A 270 8.75 -49.15 -6.71
CA ALA A 270 9.23 -48.10 -5.79
C ALA A 270 10.42 -47.29 -6.35
N THR A 271 10.59 -47.28 -7.67
CA THR A 271 11.55 -46.42 -8.34
C THR A 271 10.91 -45.05 -8.55
N THR A 272 11.61 -43.98 -8.19
CA THR A 272 11.20 -42.62 -8.57
C THR A 272 11.26 -42.52 -10.09
N SER A 273 10.13 -42.18 -10.71
CA SER A 273 10.07 -42.10 -12.18
C SER A 273 11.14 -41.11 -12.70
N PRO A 274 11.99 -41.50 -13.68
CA PRO A 274 13.02 -40.63 -14.25
C PRO A 274 12.43 -39.49 -15.09
N VAL A 275 11.13 -39.55 -15.41
CA VAL A 275 10.43 -38.50 -16.13
C VAL A 275 10.04 -37.41 -15.11
N ARG A 276 10.65 -36.23 -15.24
CA ARG A 276 10.26 -35.03 -14.49
C ARG A 276 8.88 -34.55 -14.95
N TRP A 277 7.82 -35.19 -14.45
CA TRP A 277 6.47 -34.67 -14.63
C TRP A 277 6.29 -33.45 -13.73
N SER A 278 5.95 -32.29 -14.31
CA SER A 278 5.53 -31.14 -13.49
C SER A 278 4.21 -31.48 -12.78
N SER A 279 4.01 -30.93 -11.58
CA SER A 279 2.77 -31.17 -10.81
C SER A 279 1.54 -30.74 -11.62
N LYS A 280 1.58 -29.53 -12.17
CA LYS A 280 0.53 -28.97 -13.04
C LYS A 280 0.20 -29.82 -14.27
N ALA A 281 1.16 -30.59 -14.82
CA ALA A 281 0.91 -31.43 -15.99
C ALA A 281 0.22 -32.77 -15.66
N LEU A 282 0.29 -33.22 -14.40
CA LEU A 282 -0.40 -34.42 -13.91
C LEU A 282 -1.75 -34.10 -13.24
N THR A 283 -1.94 -32.86 -12.81
CA THR A 283 -3.25 -32.33 -12.36
C THR A 283 -4.12 -32.00 -13.57
N VAL A 284 -4.57 -33.02 -14.31
CA VAL A 284 -5.62 -32.87 -15.32
C VAL A 284 -6.75 -33.82 -14.96
N SER A 285 -7.96 -33.24 -14.96
CA SER A 285 -9.30 -33.76 -14.63
C SER A 285 -9.65 -33.91 -13.17
#